data_AF-A0A924UAH9-F1
#
_entry.id   AF-A0A924UAH9-F1
#
_cell.length_a   1.000
_cell.length_b   1.000
_cell.length_c   1.000
_cell.angle_alpha   90.00
_cell.angle_beta   90.00
_cell.angle_gamma   90.00
#
_symmetry.space_group_name_H-M   'P 1'
#
loop_
_entity.id
_entity.type
_entity.pdbx_description
1 polymer ?
#
loop_
_entity_poly.entity_id
_entity_poly.type
_entity_poly.pdbx_seq_one_letter_code
_entity_poly.pdbx_strand_id
1 'polypeptide(L)' 'AQTANLSMPELLKTFNCGIGMIAVVAADRAEALTDLLRAEGETVYTLGHIIPGEGVIYKGTLA' A
#
# COMPACT_ATOMS: atom_id res chain seq x y z
N ALA A 1 0.02 12.00 13.69
CA ALA A 1 -0.83 12.92 12.90
C ALA A 1 -1.09 14.24 13.64
N GLN A 2 -0.07 15.08 13.87
CA GLN A 2 -0.21 16.28 14.73
C GLN A 2 0.36 17.58 14.16
N THR A 3 0.76 17.64 12.89
CA THR A 3 1.39 18.87 12.33
C THR A 3 0.92 19.29 10.95
N ALA A 4 -0.09 18.64 10.37
CA ALA A 4 -0.70 19.10 9.14
C ALA A 4 -2.21 18.99 9.30
N ASN A 5 -2.91 20.12 9.25
CA ASN A 5 -4.36 20.25 9.34
C ASN A 5 -5.04 19.73 8.05
N LEU A 6 -4.54 18.61 7.52
CA LEU A 6 -4.95 17.97 6.28
C LEU A 6 -5.92 16.85 6.62
N SER A 7 -6.99 16.73 5.83
CA SER A 7 -7.90 15.61 5.96
C SER A 7 -7.17 14.29 5.66
N MET A 8 -7.55 13.18 6.31
CA MET A 8 -6.91 11.87 6.11
C MET A 8 -6.69 11.47 4.63
N PRO A 9 -7.63 11.75 3.70
CA PRO A 9 -7.41 11.50 2.27
C PRO A 9 -6.30 12.34 1.63
N GLU A 10 -6.05 13.56 2.13
CA GLU A 10 -5.01 14.46 1.60
C GLU A 10 -3.61 14.05 2.09
N LEU A 11 -3.50 13.51 3.31
CA LEU A 11 -2.24 12.96 3.83
C LEU A 11 -1.78 11.73 3.03
N LEU A 12 -2.69 10.80 2.71
CA LEU A 12 -2.41 9.63 1.87
C LEU A 12 -2.01 9.99 0.43
N LYS A 13 -2.44 11.15 -0.07
CA LYS A 13 -2.05 11.65 -1.39
C LYS A 13 -0.68 12.35 -1.40
N THR A 14 -0.22 12.83 -0.24
CA THR A 14 0.94 13.74 -0.15
C THR A 14 2.18 13.04 0.42
N PHE A 15 1.99 12.12 1.36
CA PHE A 15 3.07 11.32 1.95
C PHE A 15 2.87 9.87 1.58
N ASN A 16 3.94 9.15 1.28
CA ASN A 16 3.86 7.74 0.90
C ASN A 16 3.33 6.83 2.04
N CYS A 17 3.15 7.37 3.25
CA CYS A 17 2.68 6.68 4.44
C CYS A 17 3.47 5.39 4.77
N GLY A 18 4.75 5.36 4.44
CA GLY A 18 5.66 4.22 4.63
C GLY A 18 5.79 3.29 3.42
N ILE A 19 5.08 3.52 2.31
CA ILE A 19 5.11 2.67 1.12
C ILE A 19 5.89 3.34 -0.01
N GLY A 20 7.13 2.91 -0.25
CA GLY A 20 7.98 3.46 -1.30
C GLY A 20 7.62 3.02 -2.73
N MET A 21 7.00 1.84 -2.87
CA MET A 21 6.67 1.22 -4.15
C MET A 21 5.44 0.33 -4.02
N ILE A 22 4.61 0.29 -5.07
CA ILE A 22 3.50 -0.65 -5.19
C ILE A 22 3.75 -1.53 -6.42
N ALA A 23 3.73 -2.85 -6.23
CA ALA A 23 3.79 -3.83 -7.30
C ALA A 23 2.43 -4.53 -7.45
N VAL A 24 1.88 -4.54 -8.68
CA VAL A 24 0.67 -5.28 -9.02
C VAL A 24 1.07 -6.61 -9.64
N VAL A 25 0.61 -7.71 -9.05
CA VAL A 25 1.00 -9.06 -9.43
C VAL A 25 -0.23 -9.97 -9.53
N ALA A 26 -0.09 -11.07 -10.25
CA ALA A 26 -1.10 -12.12 -10.24
C ALA A 26 -1.25 -12.70 -8.82
N ALA A 27 -2.49 -12.99 -8.41
CA ALA A 27 -2.80 -13.38 -7.03
C ALA A 27 -2.08 -14.67 -6.60
N ASP A 28 -1.92 -15.61 -7.52
CA ASP A 28 -1.19 -16.87 -7.33
C ASP A 28 0.32 -16.71 -7.18
N ARG A 29 0.87 -15.54 -7.56
CA ARG A 29 2.30 -15.21 -7.43
C ARG A 29 2.61 -14.29 -6.25
N ALA A 30 1.58 -13.77 -5.57
CA ALA A 30 1.76 -12.75 -4.54
C ALA A 30 2.64 -13.22 -3.37
N GLU A 31 2.42 -14.45 -2.91
CA GLU A 31 3.18 -15.03 -1.79
C GLU A 31 4.65 -15.26 -2.18
N ALA A 32 4.89 -15.95 -3.31
CA ALA A 32 6.25 -16.23 -3.79
C ALA A 32 7.07 -14.95 -4.03
N LEU A 33 6.45 -13.89 -4.56
CA LEU A 33 7.12 -12.60 -4.75
C LEU A 33 7.35 -11.86 -3.43
N THR A 34 6.44 -11.99 -2.47
CA THR A 34 6.61 -11.43 -1.12
C THR A 34 7.81 -12.06 -0.44
N ASP A 35 7.95 -13.38 -0.51
CA ASP A 35 9.07 -14.10 0.10
C ASP A 35 10.40 -13.76 -0.55
N LEU A 36 10.44 -13.68 -1.89
CA LEU A 36 11.64 -13.26 -2.62
C LEU A 36 12.09 -11.86 -2.22
N LEU A 37 11.19 -10.88 -2.23
CA LEU A 37 11.53 -9.51 -1.88
C LEU A 37 11.98 -9.38 -0.42
N ARG A 38 11.35 -10.12 0.51
CA ARG A 38 11.80 -10.19 1.91
C ARG A 38 13.19 -10.80 2.04
N ALA A 39 13.51 -11.82 1.25
CA ALA A 39 14.84 -12.43 1.24
C ALA A 39 15.92 -11.45 0.74
N GLU A 40 15.56 -10.54 -0.17
CA GLU A 40 16.44 -9.44 -0.64
C GLU A 40 16.52 -8.26 0.36
N GLY A 41 15.88 -8.37 1.53
CA GLY A 41 15.93 -7.37 2.59
C GLY A 41 14.83 -6.31 2.54
N GLU A 42 13.86 -6.44 1.63
CA GLU A 42 12.74 -5.50 1.53
C GLU A 42 11.63 -5.77 2.56
N THR A 43 10.96 -4.71 2.99
CA THR A 43 9.76 -4.84 3.84
C THR A 43 8.51 -4.83 2.98
N VAL A 44 7.84 -5.98 2.87
CA VAL A 44 6.67 -6.16 2.00
C VAL A 44 5.38 -6.30 2.79
N TYR A 45 4.38 -5.52 2.38
CA TYR A 45 3.01 -5.53 2.89
C TYR A 45 1.99 -5.81 1.78
N THR A 46 1.03 -6.68 2.06
CA THR A 46 -0.13 -6.87 1.18
C THR A 46 -1.13 -5.74 1.40
N LEU A 47 -1.30 -4.87 0.41
CA LEU A 47 -2.17 -3.68 0.51
C LEU A 47 -3.63 -3.95 0.17
N GLY A 48 -3.91 -4.91 -0.73
CA GLY A 48 -5.27 -5.20 -1.17
C GLY A 48 -5.31 -5.97 -2.49
N HIS A 49 -6.41 -5.82 -3.22
CA HIS A 49 -6.66 -6.46 -4.51
C HIS A 49 -7.33 -5.49 -5.48
N ILE A 50 -7.17 -5.74 -6.78
CA ILE A 50 -7.82 -4.97 -7.84
C ILE A 50 -9.26 -5.46 -8.01
N ILE A 51 -10.19 -4.52 -8.14
CA ILE A 51 -11.61 -4.77 -8.44
C ILE A 51 -12.06 -3.93 -9.64
N PRO A 52 -13.14 -4.30 -10.35
CA PRO A 52 -13.71 -3.46 -11.40
C PRO A 52 -14.15 -2.10 -10.87
N GLY A 53 -13.83 -1.02 -11.61
CA GLY A 53 -14.19 0.36 -11.26
C GLY A 53 -13.07 1.35 -11.62
N GLU A 54 -13.23 2.59 -11.17
CA GLU A 54 -12.25 3.67 -11.33
C GLU A 54 -11.84 4.24 -9.97
N GLY A 55 -10.56 4.61 -9.84
CA GLY A 55 -10.00 5.19 -8.62
C GLY A 55 -9.51 4.16 -7.61
N VAL A 56 -9.27 4.61 -6.38
CA VAL A 56 -8.75 3.80 -5.27
C VAL A 56 -9.69 3.93 -4.07
N ILE A 57 -10.10 2.80 -3.52
CA ILE A 57 -10.93 2.73 -2.32
C ILE A 57 -10.04 2.33 -1.14
N TYR A 58 -9.89 3.24 -0.18
CA TYR A 58 -9.15 2.99 1.05
C TYR A 58 -10.11 2.47 2.13
N LYS A 59 -9.69 1.43 2.87
CA LYS A 59 -10.43 0.89 4.02
C LYS A 59 -9.50 0.80 5.23
N GLY A 60 -10.02 1.09 6.42
CA GLY A 60 -9.27 1.11 7.68
C GLY A 60 -8.89 2.53 8.13
N THR A 61 -8.18 2.62 9.24
CA THR A 61 -7.67 3.87 9.83
C THR A 61 -6.16 3.77 10.02
N LEU A 62 -5.43 4.80 9.56
CA LEU A 62 -4.02 4.97 9.93
C LEU A 62 -3.94 5.18 11.43
N ALA A 63 -3.17 4.34 12.14
CA ALA A 63 -2.87 4.52 13.55
C ALA A 63 -1.89 5.67 13.77
#